data_AF-A0A7C4NP20-F1
#
_entry.id   AF-A0A7C4NP20-F1
#
_cell.length_a   1.000
_cell.length_b   1.000
_cell.length_c   1.000
_cell.angle_alpha   90.00
_cell.angle_beta   90.00
_cell.angle_gamma   90.00
#
_symmetry.space_group_name_H-M   'P 1'
#
loop_
_entity.id
_entity.type
_entity.pdbx_description
1 polymer ?
#
loop_
_entity_poly.entity_id
_entity_poly.type
_entity_poly.pdbx_seq_one_letter_code
_entity_poly.pdbx_strand_id
1 'polypeptide(L)'
;MSSSALPSREQAKTIRDLRESLELIVSGTGLVHTEYGGFMIEVIDFARFPYGDVITTLIKHGFEIWITLRDDRPQIIACVKGD
;
A
#
# COMPACT_ATOMS: atom_id res chain seq x y z
N MET A 1 3.66 -26.01 -5.03
CA MET A 1 2.41 -25.64 -5.72
C MET A 1 1.89 -24.40 -5.03
N SER A 2 2.17 -23.21 -5.58
CA SER A 2 1.69 -21.96 -5.00
C SER A 2 0.21 -21.79 -5.34
N SER A 3 -0.64 -21.96 -4.33
CA SER A 3 -2.08 -21.73 -4.45
C SER A 3 -2.32 -20.21 -4.36
N SER A 4 -2.47 -19.55 -5.50
CA SER A 4 -3.01 -18.19 -5.53
C SER A 4 -4.52 -18.27 -5.41
N ALA A 5 -5.03 -18.31 -4.18
CA ALA A 5 -6.45 -18.13 -3.90
C ALA A 5 -6.85 -16.71 -4.33
N LEU A 6 -7.87 -16.58 -5.19
CA LEU A 6 -8.46 -15.30 -5.52
C LEU A 6 -9.11 -14.70 -4.26
N PRO A 7 -8.93 -13.40 -3.97
CA PRO A 7 -9.52 -12.78 -2.80
C PRO A 7 -11.05 -12.89 -2.84
N SER A 8 -11.67 -13.09 -1.67
CA SER A 8 -13.13 -13.12 -1.58
C SER A 8 -13.73 -11.78 -2.03
N ARG A 9 -14.99 -11.76 -2.51
CA ARG A 9 -15.63 -10.53 -3.02
C ARG A 9 -15.62 -9.38 -2.01
N GLU A 10 -15.67 -9.70 -0.72
CA GLU A 10 -15.67 -8.74 0.39
C GLU A 10 -14.26 -8.19 0.68
N GLN A 11 -13.23 -9.03 0.57
CA GLN A 11 -11.82 -8.60 0.61
C GLN A 11 -11.48 -7.70 -0.59
N ALA A 12 -11.95 -8.05 -1.79
CA ALA A 12 -11.70 -7.25 -3.00
C ALA A 12 -12.32 -5.85 -2.89
N LYS A 13 -13.51 -5.72 -2.28
CA LYS A 13 -14.15 -4.43 -2.03
C LYS A 13 -13.36 -3.58 -1.02
N THR A 14 -12.93 -4.21 0.07
CA THR A 14 -12.14 -3.53 1.12
C THR A 14 -10.79 -3.02 0.58
N ILE A 15 -10.11 -3.82 -0.26
CA ILE A 15 -8.85 -3.43 -0.90
C ILE A 15 -9.06 -2.22 -1.83
N ARG A 16 -10.17 -2.17 -2.56
CA ARG A 16 -10.50 -1.03 -3.42
C ARG A 16 -10.74 0.24 -2.59
N ASP A 17 -11.57 0.17 -1.55
CA ASP A 17 -11.89 1.33 -0.72
C ASP A 17 -10.63 1.86 0.00
N LEU A 18 -9.75 0.95 0.43
CA LEU A 18 -8.45 1.30 1.01
C LEU A 18 -7.51 1.94 -0.02
N ARG A 19 -7.48 1.44 -1.26
CA ARG A 19 -6.71 2.05 -2.34
C ARG A 19 -7.13 3.49 -2.59
N GLU A 20 -8.43 3.73 -2.75
CA GLU A 20 -8.97 5.08 -3.00
C GLU A 20 -8.61 6.01 -1.83
N SER A 21 -8.66 5.51 -0.60
CA SER A 21 -8.21 6.24 0.59
C SER A 21 -6.72 6.57 0.57
N LEU A 22 -5.86 5.62 0.19
CA LEU A 22 -4.42 5.84 0.07
C LEU A 22 -4.11 6.85 -1.04
N GLU A 23 -4.77 6.77 -2.19
CA GLU A 23 -4.64 7.73 -3.29
C GLU A 23 -5.00 9.15 -2.86
N LEU A 24 -6.06 9.31 -2.05
CA LEU A 24 -6.45 10.58 -1.46
C LEU A 24 -5.42 11.09 -0.44
N ILE A 25 -4.86 10.20 0.40
CA ILE A 25 -3.84 10.59 1.38
C ILE A 25 -2.58 11.06 0.65
N VAL A 26 -2.07 10.31 -0.33
CA VAL A 26 -0.82 10.66 -1.01
C VAL A 26 -0.98 11.89 -1.91
N SER A 27 -2.17 12.16 -2.46
CA SER A 27 -2.55 13.40 -3.18
C SER A 27 -1.42 14.05 -4.02
N GLY A 28 -0.81 13.28 -4.92
CA GLY A 28 0.23 13.79 -5.84
C GLY A 28 1.65 13.86 -5.27
N THR A 29 1.85 13.52 -4.00
CA THR A 29 3.19 13.33 -3.39
C THR A 29 3.72 11.91 -3.55
N GLY A 30 2.88 10.97 -4.01
CA GLY A 30 3.26 9.61 -4.35
C GLY A 30 2.23 8.91 -5.26
N LEU A 31 2.58 7.71 -5.72
CA LEU A 31 1.74 6.86 -6.57
C LEU A 31 1.42 5.56 -5.86
N VAL A 32 0.15 5.14 -5.89
CA VAL A 32 -0.28 3.88 -5.28
C VAL A 32 -0.48 2.83 -6.37
N HIS A 33 0.25 1.74 -6.26
CA HIS A 33 0.13 0.55 -7.09
C HIS A 33 -0.46 -0.59 -6.25
N THR A 34 -1.28 -1.44 -6.87
CA THR A 34 -1.79 -2.66 -6.25
C THR A 34 -0.98 -3.85 -6.77
N GLU A 35 -0.32 -4.57 -5.88
CA GLU A 35 0.49 -5.76 -6.21
C GLU A 35 0.09 -6.95 -5.32
N TYR A 36 -0.23 -8.10 -5.92
CA TYR A 36 -0.43 -9.40 -5.24
C TYR A 36 -1.21 -9.34 -3.89
N GLY A 37 -2.31 -8.60 -3.83
CA GLY A 37 -3.13 -8.50 -2.61
C GLY A 37 -2.66 -7.45 -1.60
N GLY A 38 -1.69 -6.62 -1.97
CA GLY A 38 -1.17 -5.51 -1.20
C GLY A 38 -0.96 -4.26 -2.04
N PHE A 39 -0.11 -3.36 -1.52
CA PHE A 39 0.18 -2.07 -2.11
C PHE A 39 1.68 -1.85 -2.26
N MET A 40 2.06 -1.19 -3.33
CA MET A 40 3.39 -0.60 -3.49
C MET A 40 3.19 0.90 -3.74
N ILE A 41 3.77 1.72 -2.88
CA ILE A 41 3.61 3.18 -2.93
C ILE A 41 4.96 3.79 -3.25
N GLU A 42 5.05 4.46 -4.39
CA GLU A 42 6.24 5.22 -4.80
C GLU A 42 6.15 6.63 -4.24
N VAL A 43 7.19 7.07 -3.53
CA VAL A 43 7.27 8.46 -3.05
C VAL A 43 7.87 9.34 -4.16
N ILE A 44 7.08 10.31 -4.63
CA ILE A 44 7.52 11.30 -5.63
C ILE A 44 8.14 12.51 -4.93
N ASP A 45 7.50 13.03 -3.89
CA ASP A 45 7.94 14.22 -3.16
C ASP A 45 8.25 13.89 -1.70
N PHE A 46 9.52 13.61 -1.42
CA PHE A 46 10.00 13.21 -0.10
C PHE A 46 9.66 14.22 1.02
N ALA A 47 9.68 15.52 0.71
CA ALA A 47 9.52 16.55 1.72
C ALA A 47 8.06 16.72 2.15
N ARG A 48 7.11 16.43 1.25
CA ARG A 48 5.67 16.63 1.48
C ARG A 48 4.90 15.33 1.66
N PHE A 49 5.52 14.17 1.42
CA PHE A 49 4.84 12.90 1.51
C PHE A 49 4.31 12.63 2.94
N PRO A 50 3.02 12.28 3.10
CA PRO A 50 2.39 12.11 4.41
C PRO A 50 2.67 10.72 4.99
N TYR A 51 3.93 10.44 5.32
CA TYR A 51 4.38 9.14 5.82
C TYR A 51 3.53 8.62 6.99
N GLY A 52 3.25 9.48 7.97
CA GLY A 52 2.50 9.11 9.17
C GLY A 52 1.11 8.59 8.85
N ASP A 53 0.37 9.29 7.99
CA ASP A 53 -1.01 8.93 7.63
C ASP A 53 -1.04 7.64 6.79
N VAL A 54 -0.11 7.49 5.84
CA VAL A 54 0.01 6.29 5.02
C VAL A 54 0.34 5.07 5.88
N ILE A 55 1.39 5.14 6.70
CA ILE A 55 1.83 4.02 7.54
C ILE A 55 0.74 3.65 8.56
N THR A 56 0.14 4.65 9.22
CA THR A 56 -0.93 4.42 10.20
C THR A 56 -2.15 3.76 9.55
N THR A 57 -2.53 4.21 8.34
CA THR A 57 -3.66 3.63 7.61
C THR A 57 -3.39 2.17 7.25
N LEU A 58 -2.21 1.86 6.74
CA LEU A 58 -1.82 0.48 6.39
C LEU A 58 -1.80 -0.45 7.63
N ILE A 59 -1.19 -0.01 8.74
CA ILE A 59 -1.15 -0.79 9.99
C ILE A 59 -2.56 -1.06 10.52
N LYS A 60 -3.45 -0.06 10.51
CA LYS A 60 -4.85 -0.21 10.96
C LYS A 60 -5.62 -1.26 10.16
N HIS A 61 -5.22 -1.52 8.92
CA HIS A 61 -5.82 -2.52 8.05
C HIS A 61 -5.06 -3.85 8.04
N GLY A 62 -4.10 -4.06 8.97
CA GLY A 62 -3.43 -5.33 9.16
C GLY A 62 -2.31 -5.63 8.15
N PHE A 63 -1.79 -4.61 7.46
CA PHE A 63 -0.66 -4.78 6.56
C PHE A 63 0.67 -4.77 7.32
N GLU A 64 1.57 -5.67 6.92
CA GLU A 64 2.99 -5.54 7.22
C GLU A 64 3.63 -4.58 6.21
N ILE A 65 4.55 -3.74 6.67
CA ILE A 65 5.10 -2.63 5.88
C ILE A 65 6.62 -2.77 5.80
N TRP A 66 7.15 -2.67 4.57
CA TRP A 66 8.57 -2.56 4.28
C TRP A 66 8.82 -1.24 3.56
N ILE A 67 9.85 -0.51 3.99
CA ILE A 67 10.29 0.71 3.33
C ILE A 67 11.66 0.42 2.75
N THR A 68 11.80 0.60 1.44
CA THR A 68 13.05 0.38 0.70
C THR A 68 13.37 1.60 -0.16
N LEU A 69 14.60 1.68 -0.65
CA LEU A 69 15.02 2.67 -1.63
C LEU A 69 15.25 1.95 -2.96
N ARG A 70 14.56 2.39 -4.01
CA ARG A 70 14.71 1.85 -5.37
C ARG A 70 14.89 3.01 -6.33
N ASP A 71 15.97 2.98 -7.12
CA ASP A 71 16.33 4.05 -8.05
C ASP A 71 16.31 5.45 -7.38
N ASP A 72 16.89 5.51 -6.18
CA ASP A 72 16.96 6.69 -5.29
C ASP A 72 15.60 7.28 -4.87
N ARG A 73 14.51 6.51 -5.03
CA ARG A 73 13.17 6.87 -4.55
C ARG A 73 12.70 5.91 -3.46
N PRO A 74 12.16 6.41 -2.34
CA PRO A 74 11.56 5.54 -1.34
C PRO A 74 10.33 4.84 -1.91
N GLN A 75 10.24 3.54 -1.63
CA GLN A 75 9.07 2.71 -1.92
C GLN A 75 8.56 2.11 -0.61
N ILE A 76 7.25 2.21 -0.40
CA ILE A 76 6.55 1.59 0.72
C ILE A 76 5.79 0.39 0.17
N ILE A 77 6.21 -0.80 0.57
CA ILE A 77 5.57 -2.05 0.19
C ILE A 77 4.73 -2.50 1.38
N ALA A 78 3.47 -2.82 1.13
CA ALA A 78 2.52 -3.26 2.13
C ALA A 78 1.84 -4.55 1.69
N CYS A 79 1.97 -5.62 2.47
CA CYS A 79 1.33 -6.90 2.19
C CYS A 79 0.44 -7.30 3.36
N VAL A 80 -0.70 -7.93 3.07
CA VAL A 80 -1.50 -8.57 4.12
C VAL A 80 -0.63 -9.65 4.74
N LYS A 81 -0.57 -9.69 6.07
CA LYS A 81 0.12 -10.76 6.79
C LYS A 81 -0.49 -12.09 6.34
N GLY A 82 0.29 -12.92 5.65
CA GLY A 82 -0.12 -14.29 5.35
C GLY A 82 -0.22 -15.06 6.67
N ASP A 83 -1.37 -15.67 6.92
CA ASP A 83 -1.52 -16.64 8.01
C ASP A 83 -0.57 -17.83 7.83
#